data_AF-A0A7X6Y9N7-F1
#
_entry.id   AF-A0A7X6Y9N7-F1
#
_cell.length_a   1.000
_cell.length_b   1.000
_cell.length_c   1.000
_cell.angle_alpha   90.00
_cell.angle_beta   90.00
_cell.angle_gamma   90.00
#
_symmetry.space_group_name_H-M   'P 1'
#
loop_
_entity.id
_entity.type
_entity.pdbx_description
1 polymer ?
#
loop_
_entity_poly.entity_id
_entity_poly.type
_entity_poly.pdbx_seq_one_letter_code
_entity_poly.pdbx_strand_id
1 'polypeptide(L)'
;MRKDPFHLADDYARMLADPPSAVLESGVPYRSGFHWTERHLQCLWYDEHYRPPCFPLPGGETVRILHPGEWNLEAGPDFLNATLLVQPGDRWLHGDIEVHVHPTDWDAHGHQADPAYERVVAHVTWFAGPPPRSLPAHVLPLALAEPVASMPGLSLDDIDLKAYPHAALPATPRPCEARLKNDPDRARALLAAAGHYRLQLKAARLRARLAQTGDRHQLFYEEVMAALGYKHNQTPFRLLARLLPVASLGVSRETAYARLLGAARLLPQPEAAADPESERFIRTLWDLWWRESSAELPDGVTWRLHNLRPQNAPARRLAAAASLFSGMFT
;
A
#
# COMPACT_ATOMS: atom_id res chain seq x y z
N MET A 1 -6.10 -41.25 -18.76
CA MET A 1 -5.42 -40.48 -17.68
C MET A 1 -6.14 -39.15 -17.50
N ARG A 2 -6.35 -38.66 -16.28
CA ARG A 2 -6.58 -37.22 -16.06
C ARG A 2 -5.22 -36.53 -16.31
N LYS A 3 -5.17 -35.53 -17.20
CA LYS A 3 -4.00 -34.63 -17.27
C LYS A 3 -3.93 -33.83 -15.97
N ASP A 4 -2.73 -33.59 -15.45
CA ASP A 4 -2.56 -32.63 -14.36
C ASP A 4 -2.92 -31.22 -14.88
N PRO A 5 -3.94 -30.55 -14.31
CA PRO A 5 -4.30 -29.19 -14.72
C PRO A 5 -3.18 -28.16 -14.45
N PHE A 6 -2.12 -28.51 -13.71
CA PHE A 6 -1.07 -27.60 -13.28
C PHE A 6 0.33 -27.92 -13.83
N HIS A 7 0.49 -28.83 -14.80
CA HIS A 7 1.77 -29.33 -15.31
C HIS A 7 2.82 -28.30 -15.82
N LEU A 8 2.49 -27.01 -15.93
CA LEU A 8 3.41 -25.92 -16.29
C LEU A 8 3.92 -25.12 -15.08
N ALA A 9 3.48 -25.48 -13.87
CA ALA A 9 3.72 -24.70 -12.67
C ALA A 9 5.17 -24.79 -12.16
N ASP A 10 5.77 -25.98 -12.23
CA ASP A 10 7.15 -26.23 -11.76
C ASP A 10 8.21 -25.55 -12.64
N ASP A 11 7.87 -25.19 -13.88
CA ASP A 11 8.71 -24.36 -14.76
C ASP A 11 8.73 -22.91 -14.30
N TYR A 12 7.56 -22.37 -13.93
CA TYR A 12 7.46 -20.99 -13.42
C TYR A 12 8.00 -20.85 -11.99
N ALA A 13 7.89 -21.89 -11.16
CA ALA A 13 8.52 -21.94 -9.83
C ALA A 13 10.03 -21.63 -9.88
N ARG A 14 10.72 -22.17 -10.89
CA ARG A 14 12.15 -22.00 -11.13
C ARG A 14 12.55 -20.61 -11.64
N MET A 15 11.60 -19.73 -11.92
CA MET A 15 11.83 -18.35 -12.39
C MET A 15 11.61 -17.29 -11.30
N LEU A 16 11.17 -17.68 -10.09
CA LEU A 16 10.52 -16.78 -9.13
C LEU A 16 11.37 -16.47 -7.87
N ALA A 17 12.69 -16.51 -8.00
CA ALA A 17 13.63 -16.49 -6.87
C ALA A 17 13.97 -15.10 -6.29
N ASP A 18 13.23 -14.04 -6.65
CA ASP A 18 13.48 -12.65 -6.19
C ASP A 18 12.15 -11.86 -6.04
N PRO A 19 11.94 -11.03 -4.97
CA PRO A 19 10.64 -10.41 -4.68
C PRO A 19 10.57 -8.85 -4.74
N PRO A 20 9.61 -8.24 -5.46
CA PRO A 20 9.30 -6.79 -5.41
C PRO A 20 8.02 -6.41 -4.62
N SER A 21 7.76 -5.10 -4.47
CA SER A 21 6.84 -4.41 -3.53
C SER A 21 5.41 -4.07 -4.08
N ALA A 22 4.64 -3.15 -3.43
CA ALA A 22 3.64 -2.17 -3.98
C ALA A 22 2.20 -2.08 -3.39
N VAL A 23 1.41 -0.96 -3.43
CA VAL A 23 1.61 0.48 -3.05
C VAL A 23 0.20 1.16 -2.71
N LEU A 24 0.03 2.23 -1.86
CA LEU A 24 -0.69 3.57 -2.08
C LEU A 24 -1.07 4.54 -0.87
N GLU A 25 -1.37 5.83 -1.19
CA GLU A 25 -1.01 7.14 -0.55
C GLU A 25 -2.18 8.19 -0.44
N SER A 26 -2.00 9.39 0.20
CA SER A 26 -2.83 10.62 0.02
C SER A 26 -2.34 11.94 0.72
N GLY A 27 -2.42 13.12 0.05
CA GLY A 27 -2.24 14.51 0.59
C GLY A 27 -3.20 15.56 -0.06
N VAL A 28 -3.02 16.90 -0.18
CA VAL A 28 -1.97 17.94 0.11
C VAL A 28 -2.60 19.38 0.01
N PRO A 29 -2.21 20.45 0.77
CA PRO A 29 -2.52 21.85 0.37
C PRO A 29 -1.44 22.95 0.61
N TYR A 30 -1.12 23.76 -0.42
CA TYR A 30 -0.26 24.97 -0.34
C TYR A 30 -0.95 26.25 -0.89
N ARG A 31 -0.32 27.44 -0.74
CA ARG A 31 -0.94 28.76 -1.07
C ARG A 31 -0.22 29.57 -2.17
N SER A 32 -0.99 30.52 -2.72
CA SER A 32 -0.74 31.42 -3.86
C SER A 32 0.72 31.67 -4.31
N GLY A 33 0.95 31.44 -5.60
CA GLY A 33 2.21 31.73 -6.32
C GLY A 33 2.91 30.45 -6.74
N PHE A 34 3.06 29.51 -5.80
CA PHE A 34 3.51 28.15 -6.07
C PHE A 34 2.29 27.23 -6.14
N HIS A 35 2.10 26.55 -7.28
CA HIS A 35 0.95 25.66 -7.50
C HIS A 35 1.36 24.20 -7.75
N TRP A 36 2.68 23.93 -7.72
CA TRP A 36 3.22 22.58 -7.79
C TRP A 36 3.01 21.87 -6.46
N THR A 37 2.71 20.58 -6.54
CA THR A 37 2.51 19.69 -5.38
C THR A 37 3.72 18.82 -5.16
N GLU A 38 3.86 18.22 -3.97
CA GLU A 38 4.85 17.17 -3.67
C GLU A 38 4.92 16.12 -4.78
N ARG A 39 3.77 15.72 -5.36
CA ARG A 39 3.74 14.79 -6.50
C ARG A 39 4.52 15.23 -7.73
N HIS A 40 4.61 16.53 -8.03
CA HIS A 40 5.47 17.03 -9.11
C HIS A 40 6.96 16.92 -8.73
N LEU A 41 7.28 17.12 -7.45
CA LEU A 41 8.63 17.02 -6.90
C LEU A 41 9.09 15.55 -6.84
N GLN A 42 8.21 14.63 -6.43
CA GLN A 42 8.40 13.19 -6.53
C GLN A 42 8.63 12.76 -8.00
N CYS A 43 7.82 13.25 -8.97
CA CYS A 43 8.05 13.00 -10.40
C CYS A 43 9.45 13.46 -10.85
N LEU A 44 9.85 14.68 -10.47
CA LEU A 44 11.14 15.27 -10.81
C LEU A 44 12.31 14.54 -10.13
N TRP A 45 12.12 14.04 -8.90
CA TRP A 45 13.11 13.20 -8.22
C TRP A 45 13.18 11.78 -8.79
N TYR A 46 12.09 11.26 -9.38
CA TYR A 46 12.05 9.91 -9.95
C TYR A 46 12.61 9.81 -11.36
N ASP A 47 12.34 10.78 -12.24
CA ASP A 47 12.80 10.71 -13.63
C ASP A 47 14.25 11.18 -13.78
N GLU A 48 15.10 10.34 -14.39
CA GLU A 48 16.50 10.69 -14.65
C GLU A 48 16.65 11.86 -15.66
N HIS A 49 15.65 12.11 -16.50
CA HIS A 49 15.65 13.25 -17.41
C HIS A 49 15.42 14.60 -16.69
N TYR A 50 14.66 14.60 -15.59
CA TYR A 50 14.30 15.81 -14.86
C TYR A 50 15.08 16.01 -13.56
N ARG A 51 15.66 14.96 -12.98
CA ARG A 51 16.43 15.05 -11.74
C ARG A 51 17.80 15.72 -11.96
N PRO A 52 18.16 16.74 -11.15
CA PRO A 52 19.53 17.21 -11.07
C PRO A 52 20.50 16.07 -10.69
N PRO A 53 21.60 15.85 -11.43
CA PRO A 53 22.51 14.73 -11.19
C PRO A 53 23.35 14.89 -9.90
N CYS A 54 23.47 16.13 -9.42
CA CYS A 54 24.19 16.46 -8.20
C CYS A 54 23.62 17.71 -7.50
N PHE A 55 23.84 17.79 -6.19
CA PHE A 55 23.40 18.88 -5.32
C PHE A 55 24.59 19.40 -4.49
N PRO A 56 24.94 20.69 -4.56
CA PRO A 56 25.97 21.27 -3.71
C PRO A 56 25.48 21.39 -2.26
N LEU A 57 26.36 21.18 -1.29
CA LEU A 57 26.07 21.32 0.14
C LEU A 57 26.80 22.54 0.75
N PRO A 58 26.25 23.12 1.84
CA PRO A 58 27.00 24.04 2.69
C PRO A 58 28.33 23.42 3.14
N GLY A 59 29.43 24.15 2.99
CA GLY A 59 30.78 23.67 3.30
C GLY A 59 31.59 23.13 2.10
N GLY A 60 30.97 23.03 0.92
CA GLY A 60 31.67 22.66 -0.32
C GLY A 60 31.73 21.16 -0.63
N GLU A 61 31.03 20.33 0.16
CA GLU A 61 30.67 18.98 -0.28
C GLU A 61 29.64 19.04 -1.43
N THR A 62 29.54 17.97 -2.20
CA THR A 62 28.53 17.76 -3.25
C THR A 62 27.96 16.37 -3.11
N VAL A 63 26.63 16.24 -3.14
CA VAL A 63 25.93 14.96 -3.24
C VAL A 63 25.73 14.61 -4.70
N ARG A 64 26.15 13.42 -5.12
CA ARG A 64 25.77 12.82 -6.40
C ARG A 64 24.73 11.73 -6.17
N ILE A 65 23.66 11.75 -6.96
CA ILE A 65 22.63 10.71 -6.90
C ILE A 65 23.12 9.52 -7.72
N LEU A 66 23.31 8.35 -7.07
CA LEU A 66 23.67 7.10 -7.76
C LEU A 66 22.44 6.21 -7.95
N HIS A 67 21.52 6.21 -6.99
CA HIS A 67 20.18 5.64 -7.10
C HIS A 67 19.20 6.56 -6.35
N PRO A 68 18.08 7.00 -6.95
CA PRO A 68 17.10 7.88 -6.31
C PRO A 68 16.29 7.20 -5.20
N GLY A 69 16.32 5.87 -5.16
CA GLY A 69 15.42 5.02 -4.39
C GLY A 69 14.24 4.51 -5.23
N GLU A 70 13.63 3.44 -4.77
CA GLU A 70 12.36 2.94 -5.31
C GLU A 70 11.24 3.87 -4.84
N TRP A 71 10.44 4.42 -5.76
CA TRP A 71 9.32 5.30 -5.40
C TRP A 71 8.28 4.54 -4.57
N ASN A 72 8.24 4.87 -3.29
CA ASN A 72 7.25 4.43 -2.35
C ASN A 72 6.06 5.38 -2.42
N LEU A 73 4.87 4.84 -2.61
CA LEU A 73 3.65 5.58 -2.32
C LEU A 73 2.88 4.89 -1.17
N GLU A 74 3.50 4.08 -0.31
CA GLU A 74 2.84 3.51 0.88
C GLU A 74 2.81 4.52 2.05
N ALA A 75 3.07 4.07 3.27
CA ALA A 75 3.37 4.96 4.39
C ALA A 75 4.87 4.91 4.66
N GLY A 76 5.42 5.93 5.33
CA GLY A 76 6.86 6.13 5.41
C GLY A 76 7.40 6.92 4.20
N PRO A 77 8.73 7.00 4.05
CA PRO A 77 9.36 7.96 3.15
C PRO A 77 9.04 7.77 1.66
N ASP A 78 8.98 8.85 0.89
CA ASP A 78 8.66 8.87 -0.55
C ASP A 78 9.51 7.94 -1.43
N PHE A 79 10.78 7.70 -1.11
CA PHE A 79 11.64 6.77 -1.85
C PHE A 79 12.45 5.89 -0.91
N LEU A 80 12.46 4.57 -1.14
CA LEU A 80 13.20 3.61 -0.32
C LEU A 80 14.51 3.17 -0.97
N ASN A 81 15.54 2.91 -0.16
CA ASN A 81 16.80 2.30 -0.60
C ASN A 81 17.53 3.10 -1.71
N ALA A 82 17.47 4.43 -1.60
CA ALA A 82 18.32 5.34 -2.35
C ALA A 82 19.80 5.12 -2.01
N THR A 83 20.68 5.54 -2.93
CA THR A 83 22.13 5.48 -2.75
C THR A 83 22.74 6.78 -3.24
N LEU A 84 23.34 7.51 -2.30
CA LEU A 84 23.92 8.83 -2.51
C LEU A 84 25.42 8.76 -2.26
N LEU A 85 26.21 9.52 -3.03
CA LEU A 85 27.65 9.65 -2.85
C LEU A 85 27.99 11.10 -2.50
N VAL A 86 28.51 11.34 -1.31
CA VAL A 86 28.98 12.66 -0.88
C VAL A 86 30.48 12.78 -1.14
N GLN A 87 30.87 13.83 -1.86
CA GLN A 87 32.26 14.09 -2.27
C GLN A 87 32.67 15.52 -1.89
N PRO A 88 33.96 15.82 -1.62
CA PRO A 88 35.09 14.90 -1.59
C PRO A 88 35.08 13.97 -0.36
N GLY A 89 35.72 12.81 -0.48
CA GLY A 89 35.81 11.81 0.60
C GLY A 89 34.96 10.54 0.39
N ASP A 90 34.23 10.46 -0.72
CA ASP A 90 33.50 9.29 -1.22
C ASP A 90 32.66 8.57 -0.16
N ARG A 91 31.90 9.35 0.62
CA ARG A 91 31.00 8.88 1.66
C ARG A 91 29.70 8.39 1.04
N TRP A 92 29.49 7.08 1.07
CA TRP A 92 28.25 6.44 0.61
C TRP A 92 27.18 6.54 1.68
N LEU A 93 26.00 7.07 1.34
CA LEU A 93 24.80 7.01 2.16
C LEU A 93 23.79 6.09 1.49
N HIS A 94 23.23 5.17 2.26
CA HIS A 94 22.19 4.24 1.81
C HIS A 94 21.03 4.24 2.80
N GLY A 95 19.83 4.46 2.30
CA GLY A 95 18.64 4.70 3.11
C GLY A 95 17.55 5.34 2.25
N ASP A 96 16.63 6.05 2.88
CA ASP A 96 15.39 6.48 2.25
C ASP A 96 15.38 8.00 2.00
N ILE A 97 14.46 8.52 1.19
CA ILE A 97 14.34 9.94 0.82
C ILE A 97 12.91 10.40 1.08
N GLU A 98 12.77 11.62 1.60
CA GLU A 98 11.48 12.31 1.76
C GLU A 98 11.45 13.61 0.94
N VAL A 99 10.31 13.97 0.36
CA VAL A 99 10.16 15.08 -0.60
C VAL A 99 8.99 16.02 -0.25
N HIS A 100 9.30 17.20 0.29
CA HIS A 100 8.31 18.24 0.62
C HIS A 100 8.40 19.49 -0.26
N VAL A 101 7.46 20.43 -0.12
CA VAL A 101 7.58 21.76 -0.76
C VAL A 101 8.56 22.65 0.00
N HIS A 102 8.44 22.72 1.33
CA HIS A 102 9.28 23.52 2.21
C HIS A 102 10.01 22.66 3.27
N PRO A 103 11.17 23.12 3.78
CA PRO A 103 11.85 22.43 4.88
C PRO A 103 11.01 22.28 6.15
N THR A 104 10.04 23.18 6.39
CA THR A 104 9.16 23.16 7.57
C THR A 104 8.22 21.96 7.63
N ASP A 105 7.94 21.33 6.50
CA ASP A 105 6.78 20.45 6.37
C ASP A 105 7.04 19.08 7.04
N TRP A 106 8.31 18.71 7.20
CA TRP A 106 8.77 17.63 8.09
C TRP A 106 8.32 17.81 9.55
N ASP A 107 8.54 18.99 10.14
CA ASP A 107 8.07 19.31 11.51
C ASP A 107 6.53 19.32 11.58
N ALA A 108 5.85 19.66 10.47
CA ALA A 108 4.40 19.75 10.38
C ALA A 108 3.69 18.40 10.17
N HIS A 109 4.30 17.47 9.45
CA HIS A 109 3.82 16.10 9.25
C HIS A 109 4.16 15.18 10.44
N GLY A 110 5.17 15.55 11.25
CA GLY A 110 5.47 14.89 12.53
C GLY A 110 6.44 13.71 12.42
N HIS A 111 7.16 13.60 11.29
CA HIS A 111 8.03 12.47 10.92
C HIS A 111 9.09 12.10 11.96
N GLN A 112 9.53 13.06 12.78
CA GLN A 112 10.44 12.82 13.90
C GLN A 112 9.89 11.88 14.99
N ALA A 113 8.59 11.56 14.95
CA ALA A 113 7.91 10.68 15.90
C ALA A 113 7.41 9.37 15.26
N ASP A 114 7.61 9.16 13.94
CA ASP A 114 7.23 7.93 13.23
C ASP A 114 8.50 7.12 12.87
N PRO A 115 8.70 5.92 13.45
CA PRO A 115 9.83 5.05 13.15
C PRO A 115 10.03 4.70 11.68
N ALA A 116 9.01 4.86 10.82
CA ALA A 116 9.15 4.67 9.38
C ALA A 116 10.21 5.60 8.74
N TYR A 117 10.48 6.77 9.34
CA TYR A 117 11.39 7.78 8.81
C TYR A 117 12.81 7.70 9.42
N GLU A 118 13.10 6.76 10.33
CA GLU A 118 14.43 6.55 10.94
C GLU A 118 15.55 6.25 9.92
N ARG A 119 15.19 5.78 8.72
CA ARG A 119 16.12 5.41 7.65
C ARG A 119 16.34 6.51 6.61
N VAL A 120 15.68 7.67 6.73
CA VAL A 120 15.86 8.77 5.78
C VAL A 120 17.31 9.25 5.80
N VAL A 121 17.91 9.46 4.62
CA VAL A 121 19.28 9.99 4.45
C VAL A 121 19.31 11.33 3.71
N ALA A 122 18.23 11.71 3.03
CA ALA A 122 18.03 13.07 2.54
C ALA A 122 16.58 13.52 2.62
N HIS A 123 16.38 14.79 2.99
CA HIS A 123 15.10 15.49 2.90
C HIS A 123 15.20 16.47 1.74
N VAL A 124 14.53 16.13 0.66
CA VAL A 124 14.46 16.91 -0.57
C VAL A 124 13.33 17.91 -0.44
N THR A 125 13.55 19.15 -0.84
CA THR A 125 12.53 20.21 -0.83
C THR A 125 12.52 20.98 -2.12
N TRP A 126 11.40 21.59 -2.51
CA TRP A 126 11.47 22.59 -3.58
C TRP A 126 12.26 23.82 -3.13
N PHE A 127 11.78 24.48 -2.07
CA PHE A 127 12.40 25.70 -1.56
C PHE A 127 13.62 25.40 -0.68
N ALA A 128 14.71 26.13 -0.92
CA ALA A 128 15.82 26.20 0.01
C ALA A 128 15.41 26.97 1.29
N GLY A 129 15.98 26.60 2.42
CA GLY A 129 15.75 27.25 3.71
C GLY A 129 16.59 26.60 4.82
N PRO A 130 16.50 27.09 6.07
CA PRO A 130 17.10 26.39 7.20
C PRO A 130 16.42 25.02 7.38
N PRO A 131 17.17 23.95 7.73
CA PRO A 131 16.57 22.66 8.03
C PRO A 131 15.61 22.76 9.25
N PRO A 132 14.53 21.96 9.28
CA PRO A 132 13.57 21.95 10.38
C PRO A 132 14.23 21.47 11.67
N ARG A 133 13.67 21.85 12.83
CA ARG A 133 14.38 21.67 14.12
C ARG A 133 14.46 20.22 14.56
N SER A 134 13.56 19.37 14.08
CA SER A 134 13.59 17.94 14.37
C SER A 134 14.30 17.09 13.32
N LEU A 135 14.90 17.70 12.27
CA LEU A 135 15.65 16.94 11.26
C LEU A 135 16.84 16.24 11.93
N PRO A 136 16.99 14.91 11.81
CA PRO A 136 18.16 14.22 12.33
C PRO A 136 19.42 14.72 11.61
N ALA A 137 20.49 15.00 12.37
CA ALA A 137 21.70 15.66 11.85
C ALA A 137 22.51 14.83 10.81
N HIS A 138 22.08 13.60 10.49
CA HIS A 138 22.63 12.78 9.41
C HIS A 138 21.86 12.92 8.08
N VAL A 139 20.65 13.50 8.10
CA VAL A 139 19.81 13.71 6.92
C VAL A 139 20.29 14.94 6.17
N LEU A 140 20.57 14.79 4.87
CA LEU A 140 21.00 15.89 4.02
C LEU A 140 19.79 16.71 3.52
N PRO A 141 19.70 18.03 3.80
CA PRO A 141 18.69 18.89 3.18
C PRO A 141 19.10 19.23 1.74
N LEU A 142 18.26 18.85 0.75
CA LEU A 142 18.54 19.05 -0.68
C LEU A 142 17.45 19.91 -1.33
N ALA A 143 17.80 21.10 -1.82
CA ALA A 143 16.86 21.99 -2.48
C ALA A 143 16.83 21.77 -4.01
N LEU A 144 15.64 21.64 -4.59
CA LEU A 144 15.43 21.42 -6.01
C LEU A 144 15.41 22.73 -6.83
N ALA A 145 14.86 23.83 -6.29
CA ALA A 145 14.51 25.01 -7.10
C ALA A 145 15.67 25.60 -7.91
N GLU A 146 16.85 25.77 -7.30
CA GLU A 146 18.03 26.35 -7.97
C GLU A 146 18.68 25.37 -8.97
N PRO A 147 18.97 24.10 -8.62
CA PRO A 147 19.42 23.11 -9.60
C PRO A 147 18.44 22.94 -10.79
N VAL A 148 17.14 22.90 -10.54
CA VAL A 148 16.11 22.76 -11.60
C VAL A 148 16.04 24.01 -12.48
N ALA A 149 16.12 25.21 -11.89
CA ALA A 149 16.19 26.46 -12.67
C ALA A 149 17.46 26.56 -13.55
N SER A 150 18.50 25.78 -13.26
CA SER A 150 19.71 25.68 -14.09
C SER A 150 19.60 24.69 -15.27
N MET A 151 18.48 23.97 -15.42
CA MET A 151 18.24 22.99 -16.49
C MET A 151 17.41 23.59 -17.64
N PRO A 152 18.05 24.13 -18.71
CA PRO A 152 17.32 24.78 -19.81
C PRO A 152 16.45 23.78 -20.57
N GLY A 153 15.15 24.04 -20.63
CA GLY A 153 14.15 23.20 -21.33
C GLY A 153 13.34 22.29 -20.41
N LEU A 154 13.60 22.26 -19.09
CA LEU A 154 12.72 21.61 -18.13
C LEU A 154 11.56 22.57 -17.76
N SER A 155 10.32 22.10 -17.91
CA SER A 155 9.13 22.74 -17.38
C SER A 155 8.38 21.80 -16.44
N LEU A 156 7.86 22.32 -15.33
CA LEU A 156 7.00 21.56 -14.41
C LEU A 156 5.58 21.38 -14.97
N ASP A 157 5.11 22.31 -15.83
CA ASP A 157 3.83 22.23 -16.54
C ASP A 157 3.73 21.00 -17.46
N ASP A 158 4.87 20.51 -17.97
CA ASP A 158 4.92 19.39 -18.94
C ASP A 158 4.93 18.00 -18.27
N ILE A 159 4.96 17.93 -16.93
CA ILE A 159 5.00 16.65 -16.18
C ILE A 159 3.59 16.04 -16.06
N ASP A 160 3.27 15.04 -16.88
CA ASP A 160 2.04 14.25 -16.69
C ASP A 160 2.10 13.39 -15.41
N LEU A 161 1.53 13.92 -14.32
CA LEU A 161 1.37 13.22 -13.03
C LEU A 161 0.64 11.86 -13.12
N LYS A 162 -0.08 11.57 -14.21
CA LYS A 162 -0.77 10.28 -14.45
C LYS A 162 0.14 9.25 -15.11
N ALA A 163 1.23 9.68 -15.75
CA ALA A 163 2.28 8.78 -16.19
C ALA A 163 2.96 8.13 -14.97
N TYR A 164 3.28 8.90 -13.94
CA TYR A 164 4.16 8.43 -12.88
C TYR A 164 3.47 7.60 -11.77
N PRO A 165 4.16 6.59 -11.19
CA PRO A 165 5.42 5.98 -11.64
C PRO A 165 5.25 4.84 -12.69
N HIS A 166 4.01 4.42 -12.98
CA HIS A 166 3.76 3.12 -13.65
C HIS A 166 3.51 3.19 -15.17
N ALA A 167 2.98 4.30 -15.68
CA ALA A 167 2.67 4.53 -17.09
C ALA A 167 3.74 5.35 -17.83
N ALA A 168 4.63 6.01 -17.08
CA ALA A 168 5.96 6.40 -17.53
C ALA A 168 6.74 5.12 -17.87
N LEU A 169 6.57 4.62 -19.09
CA LEU A 169 7.42 3.57 -19.63
C LEU A 169 8.77 4.23 -19.89
N PRO A 170 9.88 3.82 -19.23
CA PRO A 170 11.19 4.35 -19.57
C PRO A 170 11.47 4.04 -21.05
N ALA A 171 12.21 4.93 -21.73
CA ALA A 171 12.49 4.80 -23.16
C ALA A 171 13.22 3.49 -23.54
N THR A 172 13.78 2.78 -22.56
CA THR A 172 14.30 1.41 -22.71
C THR A 172 13.17 0.42 -23.05
N PRO A 173 13.28 -0.39 -24.13
CA PRO A 173 12.31 -1.43 -24.46
C PRO A 173 12.04 -2.35 -23.26
N ARG A 174 10.77 -2.75 -23.06
CA ARG A 174 10.43 -3.49 -21.84
C ARG A 174 11.13 -4.87 -21.84
N PRO A 175 11.67 -5.37 -20.70
CA PRO A 175 12.37 -6.66 -20.67
C PRO A 175 11.54 -7.85 -21.19
N CYS A 176 10.22 -7.79 -21.00
CA CYS A 176 9.27 -8.75 -21.59
C CYS A 176 9.04 -8.54 -23.09
N GLU A 177 9.02 -7.30 -23.58
CA GLU A 177 8.88 -6.98 -25.02
C GLU A 177 10.03 -7.59 -25.82
N ALA A 178 11.27 -7.39 -25.38
CA ALA A 178 12.48 -7.95 -26.02
C ALA A 178 12.49 -9.50 -26.09
N ARG A 179 11.61 -10.18 -25.36
CA ARG A 179 11.49 -11.65 -25.35
C ARG A 179 10.17 -12.19 -25.94
N LEU A 180 9.11 -11.37 -26.00
CA LEU A 180 7.73 -11.82 -26.26
C LEU A 180 6.98 -11.02 -27.34
N LYS A 181 7.51 -9.88 -27.83
CA LYS A 181 6.84 -9.00 -28.81
C LYS A 181 6.36 -9.74 -30.07
N ASN A 182 7.17 -10.68 -30.54
CA ASN A 182 6.92 -11.47 -31.75
C ASN A 182 6.37 -12.88 -31.44
N ASP A 183 6.08 -13.19 -30.17
CA ASP A 183 5.66 -14.53 -29.71
C ASP A 183 4.52 -14.42 -28.67
N PRO A 184 3.31 -14.04 -29.12
CA PRO A 184 2.16 -13.83 -28.25
C PRO A 184 1.60 -15.14 -27.67
N ASP A 185 1.88 -16.30 -28.28
CA ASP A 185 1.47 -17.59 -27.76
C ASP A 185 2.36 -18.07 -26.61
N ARG A 186 3.67 -17.83 -26.67
CA ARG A 186 4.55 -17.99 -25.50
C ARG A 186 4.20 -17.01 -24.38
N ALA A 187 3.80 -15.78 -24.71
CA ALA A 187 3.29 -14.83 -23.71
C ALA A 187 2.02 -15.37 -23.00
N ARG A 188 1.05 -15.90 -23.78
CA ARG A 188 -0.14 -16.59 -23.24
C ARG A 188 0.23 -17.80 -22.39
N ALA A 189 1.15 -18.66 -22.87
CA ALA A 189 1.59 -19.87 -22.17
C ALA A 189 2.29 -19.53 -20.85
N LEU A 190 3.15 -18.52 -20.82
CA LEU A 190 3.83 -18.04 -19.61
C LEU A 190 2.84 -17.48 -18.57
N LEU A 191 1.87 -16.67 -19.01
CA LEU A 191 0.83 -16.15 -18.14
C LEU A 191 -0.09 -17.27 -17.59
N ALA A 192 -0.38 -18.28 -18.40
CA ALA A 192 -1.12 -19.47 -17.98
C ALA A 192 -0.30 -20.30 -16.97
N ALA A 193 0.99 -20.55 -17.21
CA ALA A 193 1.90 -21.23 -16.29
C ALA A 193 1.97 -20.51 -14.92
N ALA A 194 2.17 -19.20 -14.95
CA ALA A 194 2.16 -18.35 -13.75
C ALA A 194 0.81 -18.36 -13.03
N GLY A 195 -0.31 -18.44 -13.76
CA GLY A 195 -1.65 -18.67 -13.19
C GLY A 195 -1.75 -20.01 -12.46
N HIS A 196 -1.38 -21.10 -13.14
CA HIS A 196 -1.40 -22.46 -12.59
C HIS A 196 -0.52 -22.62 -11.35
N TYR A 197 0.69 -22.05 -11.33
CA TYR A 197 1.56 -22.09 -10.14
C TYR A 197 0.96 -21.36 -8.94
N ARG A 198 0.42 -20.14 -9.13
CA ARG A 198 -0.26 -19.41 -8.05
C ARG A 198 -1.49 -20.15 -7.53
N LEU A 199 -2.20 -20.88 -8.40
CA LEU A 199 -3.31 -21.75 -8.01
C LEU A 199 -2.83 -23.01 -7.26
N GLN A 200 -1.73 -23.65 -7.67
CA GLN A 200 -1.11 -24.76 -6.91
C GLN A 200 -0.70 -24.31 -5.50
N LEU A 201 0.05 -23.21 -5.38
CA LEU A 201 0.51 -22.71 -4.07
C LEU A 201 -0.68 -22.41 -3.15
N LYS A 202 -1.76 -21.80 -3.68
CA LYS A 202 -2.99 -21.58 -2.92
C LYS A 202 -3.66 -22.91 -2.54
N ALA A 203 -3.77 -23.87 -3.46
CA ALA A 203 -4.37 -25.18 -3.19
C ALA A 203 -3.56 -26.01 -2.17
N ALA A 204 -2.22 -25.97 -2.22
CA ALA A 204 -1.35 -26.61 -1.25
C ALA A 204 -1.51 -26.00 0.15
N ARG A 205 -1.52 -24.66 0.25
CA ARG A 205 -1.80 -23.93 1.50
C ARG A 205 -3.18 -24.31 2.07
N LEU A 206 -4.22 -24.34 1.23
CA LEU A 206 -5.57 -24.73 1.65
C LEU A 206 -5.65 -26.20 2.10
N ARG A 207 -4.95 -27.13 1.45
CA ARG A 207 -4.86 -28.54 1.89
C ARG A 207 -4.17 -28.67 3.25
N ALA A 208 -3.04 -27.99 3.44
CA ALA A 208 -2.33 -27.98 4.72
C ALA A 208 -3.18 -27.40 5.86
N ARG A 209 -3.92 -26.31 5.59
CA ARG A 209 -4.91 -25.75 6.52
C ARG A 209 -6.05 -26.72 6.82
N LEU A 210 -6.62 -27.38 5.81
CA LEU A 210 -7.72 -28.33 6.00
C LEU A 210 -7.31 -29.54 6.85
N ALA A 211 -6.07 -30.01 6.71
CA ALA A 211 -5.52 -31.08 7.55
C ALA A 211 -5.36 -30.66 9.03
N GLN A 212 -5.34 -29.36 9.33
CA GLN A 212 -5.30 -28.82 10.69
C GLN A 212 -6.71 -28.52 11.25
N THR A 213 -7.63 -28.00 10.42
CA THR A 213 -8.97 -27.58 10.88
C THR A 213 -10.01 -28.70 10.85
N GLY A 214 -9.86 -29.70 9.98
CA GLY A 214 -10.87 -30.74 9.71
C GLY A 214 -12.09 -30.23 8.95
N ASP A 215 -12.67 -29.10 9.38
CA ASP A 215 -13.81 -28.47 8.73
C ASP A 215 -13.42 -27.72 7.44
N ARG A 216 -14.22 -27.97 6.40
CA ARG A 216 -14.14 -27.35 5.07
C ARG A 216 -14.97 -26.06 4.97
N HIS A 217 -16.06 -25.97 5.72
CA HIS A 217 -17.00 -24.85 5.68
C HIS A 217 -16.42 -23.63 6.41
N GLN A 218 -15.93 -23.83 7.63
CA GLN A 218 -15.14 -22.82 8.35
C GLN A 218 -13.89 -22.38 7.58
N LEU A 219 -13.14 -23.32 6.96
CA LEU A 219 -11.97 -22.96 6.15
C LEU A 219 -12.33 -22.12 4.92
N PHE A 220 -13.42 -22.45 4.22
CA PHE A 220 -13.90 -21.67 3.09
C PHE A 220 -14.30 -20.25 3.52
N TYR A 221 -15.08 -20.13 4.60
CA TYR A 221 -15.48 -18.87 5.19
C TYR A 221 -14.28 -17.99 5.58
N GLU A 222 -13.29 -18.52 6.29
CA GLU A 222 -12.08 -17.78 6.67
C GLU A 222 -11.28 -17.25 5.48
N GLU A 223 -11.27 -17.96 4.34
CA GLU A 223 -10.49 -17.57 3.16
C GLU A 223 -11.27 -16.63 2.23
N VAL A 224 -12.61 -16.69 2.24
CA VAL A 224 -13.45 -15.64 1.63
C VAL A 224 -13.40 -14.36 2.47
N MET A 225 -13.48 -14.45 3.79
CA MET A 225 -13.29 -13.32 4.70
C MET A 225 -11.93 -12.67 4.48
N ALA A 226 -10.84 -13.45 4.50
CA ALA A 226 -9.51 -12.91 4.19
C ALA A 226 -9.44 -12.22 2.83
N ALA A 227 -10.12 -12.74 1.79
CA ALA A 227 -10.18 -12.11 0.48
C ALA A 227 -10.99 -10.79 0.46
N LEU A 228 -12.06 -10.70 1.26
CA LEU A 228 -12.83 -9.46 1.46
C LEU A 228 -11.99 -8.33 2.11
N GLY A 229 -10.89 -8.67 2.78
CA GLY A 229 -9.88 -7.73 3.30
C GLY A 229 -8.89 -7.15 2.28
N TYR A 230 -8.92 -7.56 1.01
CA TYR A 230 -8.03 -7.10 -0.07
C TYR A 230 -6.52 -7.18 0.29
N LYS A 231 -5.72 -6.11 0.15
CA LYS A 231 -4.30 -6.12 0.59
C LYS A 231 -4.21 -5.96 2.12
N HIS A 232 -4.82 -4.90 2.64
CA HIS A 232 -4.49 -4.37 3.97
C HIS A 232 -5.19 -5.06 5.14
N ASN A 233 -6.40 -5.61 4.94
CA ASN A 233 -7.24 -6.10 6.04
C ASN A 233 -7.40 -7.63 6.06
N GLN A 234 -6.60 -8.40 5.30
CA GLN A 234 -6.72 -9.88 5.28
C GLN A 234 -6.58 -10.51 6.67
N THR A 235 -5.68 -9.99 7.49
CA THR A 235 -5.40 -10.51 8.83
C THR A 235 -6.55 -10.19 9.80
N PRO A 236 -6.99 -8.93 9.97
CA PRO A 236 -8.23 -8.61 10.70
C PRO A 236 -9.45 -9.44 10.28
N PHE A 237 -9.74 -9.56 8.97
CA PHE A 237 -10.85 -10.37 8.48
C PHE A 237 -10.70 -11.87 8.81
N ARG A 238 -9.49 -12.45 8.68
CA ARG A 238 -9.26 -13.87 9.00
C ARG A 238 -9.29 -14.14 10.52
N LEU A 239 -8.85 -13.20 11.34
CA LEU A 239 -8.96 -13.29 12.79
C LEU A 239 -10.43 -13.20 13.24
N LEU A 240 -11.19 -12.25 12.69
CA LEU A 240 -12.63 -12.12 12.93
C LEU A 240 -13.40 -13.39 12.53
N ALA A 241 -13.03 -14.00 11.39
CA ALA A 241 -13.64 -15.25 10.93
C ALA A 241 -13.30 -16.48 11.79
N ARG A 242 -12.26 -16.42 12.64
CA ARG A 242 -11.94 -17.46 13.64
C ARG A 242 -12.65 -17.21 14.96
N LEU A 243 -12.74 -15.93 15.33
CA LEU A 243 -13.41 -15.42 16.53
C LEU A 243 -14.93 -15.63 16.47
N LEU A 244 -15.52 -15.46 15.28
CA LEU A 244 -16.89 -15.80 14.93
C LEU A 244 -16.90 -16.90 13.86
N PRO A 245 -16.84 -18.20 14.24
CA PRO A 245 -16.99 -19.31 13.31
C PRO A 245 -18.30 -19.23 12.53
N VAL A 246 -18.33 -19.75 11.30
CA VAL A 246 -19.43 -19.49 10.35
C VAL A 246 -20.82 -19.91 10.86
N ALA A 247 -20.91 -21.02 11.61
CA ALA A 247 -22.15 -21.49 12.24
C ALA A 247 -22.68 -20.56 13.35
N SER A 248 -21.85 -19.65 13.88
CA SER A 248 -22.22 -18.69 14.92
C SER A 248 -22.75 -17.34 14.38
N LEU A 249 -22.81 -17.15 13.07
CA LEU A 249 -23.28 -15.89 12.47
C LEU A 249 -24.80 -15.66 12.60
N GLY A 250 -25.57 -16.73 12.82
CA GLY A 250 -27.03 -16.67 12.89
C GLY A 250 -27.72 -16.68 11.53
N VAL A 251 -29.06 -16.74 11.55
CA VAL A 251 -29.88 -17.03 10.37
C VAL A 251 -30.13 -15.80 9.50
N SER A 252 -30.38 -14.62 10.08
CA SER A 252 -30.62 -13.39 9.31
C SER A 252 -29.34 -12.61 9.02
N ARG A 253 -29.32 -11.96 7.86
CA ARG A 253 -28.24 -11.07 7.41
C ARG A 253 -27.96 -9.96 8.42
N GLU A 254 -29.01 -9.42 9.03
CA GLU A 254 -28.93 -8.31 9.99
C GLU A 254 -28.26 -8.76 11.29
N THR A 255 -28.59 -9.95 11.82
CA THR A 255 -27.91 -10.53 12.98
C THR A 255 -26.44 -10.85 12.66
N ALA A 256 -26.17 -11.46 11.50
CA ALA A 256 -24.81 -11.74 11.07
C ALA A 256 -23.98 -10.46 10.92
N TYR A 257 -24.56 -9.39 10.36
CA TYR A 257 -23.89 -8.10 10.20
C TYR A 257 -23.64 -7.39 11.54
N ALA A 258 -24.62 -7.39 12.43
CA ALA A 258 -24.49 -6.86 13.80
C ALA A 258 -23.36 -7.56 14.56
N ARG A 259 -23.35 -8.90 14.57
CA ARG A 259 -22.30 -9.70 15.24
C ARG A 259 -20.93 -9.46 14.61
N LEU A 260 -20.83 -9.43 13.28
CA LEU A 260 -19.59 -9.14 12.58
C LEU A 260 -19.05 -7.72 12.87
N LEU A 261 -19.89 -6.69 12.92
CA LEU A 261 -19.45 -5.33 13.27
C LEU A 261 -19.06 -5.18 14.74
N GLY A 262 -19.83 -5.76 15.65
CA GLY A 262 -19.57 -5.73 17.09
C GLY A 262 -18.25 -6.40 17.43
N ALA A 263 -18.07 -7.67 17.04
CA ALA A 263 -16.82 -8.38 17.24
C ALA A 263 -15.63 -7.76 16.48
N ALA A 264 -15.88 -7.05 15.37
CA ALA A 264 -14.85 -6.27 14.68
C ALA A 264 -14.48 -4.95 15.37
N ARG A 265 -15.25 -4.47 16.36
CA ARG A 265 -15.18 -3.11 16.93
C ARG A 265 -15.37 -2.01 15.87
N LEU A 266 -16.24 -2.29 14.89
CA LEU A 266 -16.60 -1.38 13.79
C LEU A 266 -18.09 -0.98 13.81
N LEU A 267 -18.81 -1.32 14.88
CA LEU A 267 -20.19 -0.93 15.10
C LEU A 267 -20.25 0.59 15.41
N PRO A 268 -20.85 1.43 14.55
CA PRO A 268 -20.85 2.87 14.74
C PRO A 268 -21.79 3.28 15.89
N GLN A 269 -21.57 4.46 16.47
CA GLN A 269 -22.53 5.05 17.40
C GLN A 269 -23.73 5.63 16.64
N PRO A 270 -24.98 5.44 17.12
CA PRO A 270 -26.18 6.00 16.48
C PRO A 270 -26.09 7.52 16.23
N GLU A 271 -25.49 8.24 17.17
CA GLU A 271 -25.35 9.70 17.17
C GLU A 271 -24.38 10.21 16.08
N ALA A 272 -23.64 9.31 15.42
CA ALA A 272 -22.79 9.60 14.26
C ALA A 272 -23.49 9.32 12.91
N ALA A 273 -24.79 9.01 12.91
CA ALA A 273 -25.58 8.83 11.69
C ALA A 273 -25.75 10.13 10.91
N ALA A 274 -25.80 10.03 9.58
CA ALA A 274 -26.06 11.18 8.70
C ALA A 274 -27.56 11.54 8.62
N ASP A 275 -28.45 10.63 9.02
CA ASP A 275 -29.89 10.74 8.85
C ASP A 275 -30.66 9.82 9.84
N PRO A 276 -31.97 10.07 10.09
CA PRO A 276 -32.76 9.28 11.05
C PRO A 276 -33.10 7.84 10.62
N GLU A 277 -32.92 7.43 9.37
CA GLU A 277 -33.04 6.03 8.95
C GLU A 277 -31.76 5.26 9.28
N SER A 278 -30.60 5.84 8.95
CA SER A 278 -29.29 5.34 9.38
C SER A 278 -29.20 5.21 10.91
N GLU A 279 -29.69 6.19 11.67
CA GLU A 279 -29.70 6.12 13.15
C GLU A 279 -30.50 4.90 13.65
N ARG A 280 -31.75 4.73 13.19
CA ARG A 280 -32.62 3.62 13.58
C ARG A 280 -32.03 2.26 13.18
N PHE A 281 -31.39 2.18 12.02
CA PHE A 281 -30.69 0.98 11.58
C PHE A 281 -29.49 0.67 12.49
N ILE A 282 -28.68 1.66 12.85
CA ILE A 282 -27.54 1.48 13.76
C ILE A 282 -28.02 1.03 15.15
N ARG A 283 -29.09 1.64 15.71
CA ARG A 283 -29.69 1.18 16.98
C ARG A 283 -30.15 -0.28 16.89
N THR A 284 -30.77 -0.68 15.78
CA THR A 284 -31.17 -2.08 15.54
C THR A 284 -29.97 -3.05 15.51
N LEU A 285 -28.83 -2.63 14.96
CA LEU A 285 -27.60 -3.46 14.99
C LEU A 285 -27.01 -3.56 16.40
N TRP A 286 -27.08 -2.51 17.22
CA TRP A 286 -26.72 -2.57 18.64
C TRP A 286 -27.61 -3.54 19.43
N ASP A 287 -28.93 -3.47 19.27
CA ASP A 287 -29.88 -4.38 19.93
C ASP A 287 -29.63 -5.84 19.56
N LEU A 288 -29.36 -6.12 18.27
CA LEU A 288 -29.06 -7.46 17.77
C LEU A 288 -27.72 -8.00 18.27
N TRP A 289 -26.67 -7.17 18.36
CA TRP A 289 -25.38 -7.61 18.88
C TRP A 289 -25.40 -7.78 20.40
N TRP A 290 -26.05 -6.88 21.14
CA TRP A 290 -26.09 -6.94 22.61
C TRP A 290 -26.82 -8.18 23.14
N ARG A 291 -27.91 -8.60 22.47
CA ARG A 291 -28.68 -9.80 22.83
C ARG A 291 -27.88 -11.10 22.69
N GLU A 292 -26.93 -11.14 21.78
CA GLU A 292 -26.09 -12.31 21.46
C GLU A 292 -24.62 -11.89 21.39
N SER A 293 -24.17 -11.21 22.45
CA SER A 293 -22.83 -10.63 22.50
C SER A 293 -21.75 -11.70 22.39
N SER A 294 -20.65 -11.31 21.78
CA SER A 294 -19.58 -12.20 21.32
C SER A 294 -18.23 -11.60 21.66
N ALA A 295 -17.21 -12.45 21.76
CA ALA A 295 -15.85 -11.99 21.96
C ALA A 295 -15.42 -11.05 20.83
N GLU A 296 -14.66 -10.01 21.18
CA GLU A 296 -14.19 -8.97 20.26
C GLU A 296 -12.75 -9.22 19.79
N LEU A 297 -12.36 -8.59 18.69
CA LEU A 297 -10.96 -8.56 18.26
C LEU A 297 -10.10 -7.86 19.35
N PRO A 298 -8.95 -8.44 19.73
CA PRO A 298 -8.02 -7.79 20.66
C PRO A 298 -7.53 -6.42 20.15
N ASP A 299 -7.18 -5.53 21.08
CA ASP A 299 -6.78 -4.14 20.79
C ASP A 299 -5.61 -4.02 19.78
N GLY A 300 -4.73 -5.03 19.72
CA GLY A 300 -3.63 -5.11 18.76
C GLY A 300 -4.05 -5.47 17.31
N VAL A 301 -5.34 -5.63 17.00
CA VAL A 301 -5.82 -5.96 15.64
C VAL A 301 -6.39 -4.71 14.96
N THR A 302 -5.52 -3.89 14.41
CA THR A 302 -5.88 -2.62 13.76
C THR A 302 -6.53 -2.84 12.38
N TRP A 303 -7.60 -2.09 12.10
CA TRP A 303 -8.20 -1.97 10.76
C TRP A 303 -7.59 -0.80 10.00
N ARG A 304 -7.09 -1.01 8.78
CA ARG A 304 -6.76 0.11 7.87
C ARG A 304 -8.06 0.60 7.23
N LEU A 305 -8.43 1.85 7.49
CA LEU A 305 -9.68 2.47 7.01
C LEU A 305 -9.44 3.51 5.89
N HIS A 306 -8.28 4.17 5.91
CA HIS A 306 -7.82 5.13 4.89
C HIS A 306 -7.20 4.45 3.66
N ASN A 307 -7.04 5.22 2.58
CA ASN A 307 -6.49 4.81 1.26
C ASN A 307 -7.21 3.61 0.62
N LEU A 308 -8.44 3.32 1.06
CA LEU A 308 -9.30 2.31 0.46
C LEU A 308 -10.24 2.96 -0.56
N ARG A 309 -10.48 2.25 -1.68
CA ARG A 309 -11.68 2.52 -2.51
C ARG A 309 -12.92 2.39 -1.61
N PRO A 310 -13.94 3.28 -1.68
CA PRO A 310 -15.07 3.25 -0.74
C PRO A 310 -15.80 1.90 -0.63
N GLN A 311 -15.86 1.12 -1.73
CA GLN A 311 -16.44 -0.23 -1.75
C GLN A 311 -15.63 -1.28 -0.95
N ASN A 312 -14.38 -0.97 -0.56
CA ASN A 312 -13.49 -1.86 0.19
C ASN A 312 -13.43 -1.52 1.68
N ALA A 313 -14.16 -0.50 2.14
CA ALA A 313 -14.29 -0.16 3.56
C ALA A 313 -14.75 -1.41 4.37
N PRO A 314 -14.08 -1.78 5.47
CA PRO A 314 -14.36 -3.02 6.20
C PRO A 314 -15.83 -3.23 6.55
N ALA A 315 -16.54 -2.22 7.06
CA ALA A 315 -17.99 -2.33 7.35
C ALA A 315 -18.82 -2.76 6.12
N ARG A 316 -18.60 -2.15 4.94
CA ARG A 316 -19.29 -2.55 3.70
C ARG A 316 -18.92 -3.97 3.26
N ARG A 317 -17.69 -4.42 3.54
CA ARG A 317 -17.23 -5.78 3.24
C ARG A 317 -17.73 -6.82 4.26
N LEU A 318 -18.00 -6.41 5.50
CA LEU A 318 -18.71 -7.22 6.51
C LEU A 318 -20.20 -7.33 6.19
N ALA A 319 -20.85 -6.30 5.62
CA ALA A 319 -22.21 -6.41 5.09
C ALA A 319 -22.31 -7.42 3.93
N ALA A 320 -21.29 -7.45 3.07
CA ALA A 320 -21.16 -8.47 2.02
C ALA A 320 -20.92 -9.87 2.61
N ALA A 321 -20.08 -10.01 3.63
CA ALA A 321 -19.88 -11.28 4.33
C ALA A 321 -21.18 -11.79 4.98
N ALA A 322 -21.89 -10.94 5.72
CA ALA A 322 -23.20 -11.26 6.30
C ALA A 322 -24.18 -11.76 5.22
N SER A 323 -24.24 -11.07 4.08
CA SER A 323 -25.10 -11.46 2.94
C SER A 323 -24.69 -12.76 2.24
N LEU A 324 -23.45 -13.23 2.43
CA LEU A 324 -22.93 -14.47 1.85
C LEU A 324 -23.00 -15.67 2.80
N PHE A 325 -23.06 -15.44 4.11
CA PHE A 325 -22.86 -16.49 5.12
C PHE A 325 -23.99 -16.61 6.17
N SER A 326 -24.90 -15.64 6.30
CA SER A 326 -26.07 -15.76 7.19
C SER A 326 -26.94 -16.95 6.80
N GLY A 327 -27.31 -17.79 7.77
CA GLY A 327 -28.17 -18.95 7.57
C GLY A 327 -27.57 -20.08 6.71
N MET A 328 -26.29 -20.01 6.33
CA MET A 328 -25.71 -20.97 5.37
C MET A 328 -25.32 -22.32 6.00
N PHE A 329 -25.15 -22.37 7.32
CA PHE A 329 -24.74 -23.57 8.09
C PHE A 329 -25.42 -23.66 9.48
N THR A 330 -26.66 -23.16 9.59
CA THR A 330 -27.51 -23.21 10.81
C THR A 330 -28.63 -24.21 10.65
#